data_AF-A0A5N9HWP9-F1
#
_entry.id   AF-A0A5N9HWP9-F1
#
_cell.length_a   1.000
_cell.length_b   1.000
_cell.length_c   1.000
_cell.angle_alpha   90.00
_cell.angle_beta   90.00
_cell.angle_gamma   90.00
#
_symmetry.space_group_name_H-M   'P 1'
#
loop_
_entity.id
_entity.type
_entity.pdbx_description
1 polymer ?
#
loop_
_entity_poly.entity_id
_entity_poly.type
_entity_poly.pdbx_seq_one_letter_code
_entity_poly.pdbx_strand_id
1 'polypeptide(L)'
;ENYIYGSATVVGYFLTHIYGSASGQNLDRCLRGARSLAIALQLTNFARDVVDDALRERCYVPEQHGASSGSELVDQVLSLDQDAMTEAQLILANEANKWYQEAAFDIDAFHPDSRLAIQACHRLYSRLNTKILSNPSTTDRESLTMFEKLSVLPMSKYWRLPAALVLER
;
A
#
# COMPACT_ATOMS: atom_id res chain seq x y z
N GLU A 1 -8.96 -11.93 0.60
CA GLU A 1 -9.46 -11.00 -0.44
C GLU A 1 -10.69 -10.18 -0.03
N ASN A 2 -11.77 -10.78 0.49
CA ASN A 2 -13.00 -10.06 0.87
C ASN A 2 -12.77 -8.89 1.85
N TYR A 3 -11.85 -9.05 2.81
CA TYR A 3 -11.50 -7.98 3.74
C TYR A 3 -10.92 -6.75 3.01
N ILE A 4 -9.89 -6.97 2.18
CA ILE A 4 -9.24 -5.91 1.40
C ILE A 4 -10.23 -5.25 0.44
N TYR A 5 -11.15 -6.03 -0.14
CA TYR A 5 -12.19 -5.49 -1.00
C TYR A 5 -13.02 -4.43 -0.26
N GLY A 6 -13.57 -4.79 0.91
CA GLY A 6 -14.42 -3.90 1.69
C GLY A 6 -13.69 -2.74 2.37
N SER A 7 -12.39 -2.88 2.67
CA SER A 7 -11.63 -1.86 3.39
C SER A 7 -10.87 -0.88 2.48
N ALA A 8 -10.43 -1.31 1.29
CA ALA A 8 -9.54 -0.54 0.45
C ALA A 8 -9.99 -0.47 -1.03
N THR A 9 -10.37 -1.60 -1.64
CA THR A 9 -10.71 -1.62 -3.07
C THR A 9 -11.93 -0.74 -3.39
N VAL A 10 -12.97 -0.77 -2.56
CA VAL A 10 -14.17 0.08 -2.75
C VAL A 10 -13.83 1.57 -2.72
N VAL A 11 -12.89 2.00 -1.89
CA VAL A 11 -12.39 3.39 -1.83
C VAL A 11 -11.65 3.73 -3.12
N GLY A 12 -10.80 2.81 -3.61
CA GLY A 12 -10.12 2.95 -4.90
C GLY A 12 -11.11 3.14 -6.05
N TYR A 13 -12.18 2.33 -6.10
CA TYR A 13 -13.22 2.48 -7.12
C TYR A 13 -13.96 3.82 -7.01
N PHE A 14 -14.35 4.22 -5.81
CA PHE A 14 -15.00 5.51 -5.59
C PHE A 14 -14.14 6.67 -6.12
N LEU A 15 -12.85 6.70 -5.78
CA LEU A 15 -11.91 7.70 -6.27
C LEU A 15 -11.75 7.66 -7.79
N THR A 16 -11.71 6.47 -8.40
CA THR A 16 -11.64 6.34 -9.85
C THR A 16 -12.84 6.96 -10.55
N HIS A 17 -14.05 6.84 -10.01
CA HIS A 17 -15.24 7.48 -10.58
C HIS A 17 -15.20 9.00 -10.48
N ILE A 18 -14.52 9.56 -9.47
CA ILE A 18 -14.31 11.01 -9.34
C ILE A 18 -13.23 11.50 -10.31
N TYR A 19 -12.11 10.77 -10.38
CA TYR A 19 -10.94 11.19 -11.15
C TYR A 19 -11.11 11.02 -12.66
N GLY A 20 -11.92 10.05 -13.10
CA GLY A 20 -12.14 9.76 -14.51
C GLY A 20 -10.94 9.14 -15.22
N SER A 21 -11.19 8.65 -16.44
CA SER A 21 -10.16 8.13 -17.33
C SER A 21 -9.55 9.22 -18.22
N ALA A 22 -8.36 8.96 -18.74
CA ALA A 22 -7.78 9.80 -19.79
C ALA A 22 -8.61 9.68 -21.08
N SER A 23 -8.56 10.71 -21.92
CA SER A 23 -9.26 10.71 -23.21
C SER A 23 -8.91 9.48 -24.04
N GLY A 24 -9.92 8.76 -24.52
CA GLY A 24 -9.74 7.52 -25.30
C GLY A 24 -9.38 6.26 -24.49
N GLN A 25 -9.24 6.35 -23.16
CA GLN A 25 -9.00 5.20 -22.29
C GLN A 25 -10.30 4.71 -21.63
N ASN A 26 -10.45 3.39 -21.50
CA ASN A 26 -11.63 2.79 -20.88
C ASN A 26 -11.53 2.83 -19.34
N LEU A 27 -12.62 3.25 -18.69
CA LEU A 27 -12.83 3.21 -17.24
C LEU A 27 -12.46 1.86 -16.61
N ASP A 28 -12.67 0.74 -17.32
CA ASP A 28 -12.32 -0.60 -16.86
C ASP A 28 -10.82 -0.75 -16.53
N ARG A 29 -9.93 -0.11 -17.31
CA ARG A 29 -8.49 -0.08 -17.02
C ARG A 29 -8.20 0.66 -15.73
N CYS A 30 -8.85 1.82 -15.54
CA CYS A 30 -8.69 2.62 -14.33
C CYS A 30 -9.17 1.84 -13.10
N LEU A 31 -10.29 1.12 -13.20
CA LEU A 31 -10.81 0.30 -12.12
C LEU A 31 -9.86 -0.86 -11.79
N ARG A 32 -9.29 -1.55 -12.79
CA ARG A 32 -8.26 -2.58 -12.55
C ARG A 32 -7.03 -2.01 -11.86
N GLY A 33 -6.46 -0.93 -12.39
CA GLY A 33 -5.31 -0.25 -11.77
C GLY A 33 -5.59 0.21 -10.34
N ALA A 34 -6.78 0.76 -10.08
CA ALA A 34 -7.20 1.17 -8.75
C ALA A 34 -7.35 -0.02 -7.78
N ARG A 35 -7.92 -1.15 -8.25
CA ARG A 35 -8.00 -2.38 -7.46
C ARG A 35 -6.61 -2.87 -7.07
N SER A 36 -5.72 -3.02 -8.05
CA SER A 36 -4.37 -3.53 -7.81
C SER A 36 -3.59 -2.62 -6.86
N LEU A 37 -3.66 -1.30 -7.06
CA LEU A 37 -3.01 -0.34 -6.16
C LEU A 37 -3.60 -0.40 -4.75
N ALA A 38 -4.93 -0.46 -4.61
CA ALA A 38 -5.58 -0.54 -3.29
C ALA A 38 -5.18 -1.82 -2.53
N ILE A 39 -5.08 -2.96 -3.23
CA ILE A 39 -4.62 -4.21 -2.62
C ILE A 39 -3.16 -4.06 -2.17
N ALA A 40 -2.28 -3.53 -3.02
CA ALA A 40 -0.87 -3.32 -2.69
C ALA A 40 -0.69 -2.44 -1.44
N LEU A 41 -1.40 -1.30 -1.38
CA LEU A 41 -1.36 -0.36 -0.25
C LEU A 41 -1.83 -1.03 1.04
N GLN A 42 -2.91 -1.81 0.99
CA GLN A 42 -3.47 -2.46 2.16
C GLN A 42 -2.56 -3.58 2.68
N LEU A 43 -1.96 -4.37 1.80
CA LEU A 43 -0.98 -5.39 2.16
C LEU A 43 0.27 -4.77 2.78
N THR A 44 0.76 -3.63 2.24
CA THR A 44 1.86 -2.88 2.86
C THR A 44 1.49 -2.36 4.26
N ASN A 45 0.25 -1.93 4.49
CA ASN A 45 -0.21 -1.56 5.83
C ASN A 45 -0.18 -2.77 6.78
N PHE A 46 -0.73 -3.91 6.36
CA PHE A 46 -0.66 -5.13 7.18
C PHE A 46 0.77 -5.55 7.47
N ALA A 47 1.66 -5.52 6.47
CA ALA A 47 3.08 -5.86 6.65
C ALA A 47 3.77 -4.92 7.65
N ARG A 48 3.49 -3.62 7.61
CA ARG A 48 4.08 -2.65 8.55
C ARG A 48 3.54 -2.82 9.96
N ASP A 49 2.27 -3.17 10.10
CA ASP A 49 1.53 -3.12 11.36
C ASP A 49 1.32 -4.51 12.00
N VAL A 50 2.03 -5.57 11.54
CA VAL A 50 1.90 -6.97 12.03
C VAL A 50 1.93 -7.07 13.55
N VAL A 51 2.88 -6.39 14.21
CA VAL A 51 3.04 -6.45 15.68
C VAL A 51 1.87 -5.78 16.38
N ASP A 52 1.49 -4.59 15.90
CA ASP A 52 0.34 -3.84 16.38
C ASP A 52 -0.97 -4.63 16.24
N ASP A 53 -1.13 -5.34 15.12
CA ASP A 53 -2.28 -6.18 14.85
C ASP A 53 -2.29 -7.43 15.75
N ALA A 54 -1.15 -8.10 15.93
CA ALA A 54 -1.04 -9.28 16.80
C ALA A 54 -1.37 -8.95 18.27
N LEU A 55 -0.90 -7.80 18.78
CA LEU A 55 -1.27 -7.29 20.11
C LEU A 55 -2.77 -7.03 20.28
N ARG A 56 -3.51 -6.89 19.17
CA ARG A 56 -4.96 -6.71 19.12
C ARG A 56 -5.68 -7.99 18.73
N GLU A 57 -5.00 -9.14 18.82
CA GLU A 57 -5.50 -10.47 18.47
C GLU A 57 -5.95 -10.57 17.00
N ARG A 58 -5.21 -9.90 16.09
CA ARG A 58 -5.48 -9.89 14.66
C ARG A 58 -4.26 -10.38 13.87
N CYS A 59 -4.52 -11.18 12.84
CA CYS A 59 -3.51 -11.59 11.86
C CYS A 59 -4.15 -11.60 10.46
N TYR A 60 -3.45 -11.04 9.48
CA TYR A 60 -3.94 -10.90 8.10
C TYR A 60 -3.13 -11.71 7.08
N VAL A 61 -2.26 -12.60 7.55
CA VAL A 61 -1.51 -13.51 6.69
C VAL A 61 -2.49 -14.49 5.99
N PRO A 62 -2.33 -14.76 4.68
CA PRO A 62 -3.16 -15.74 3.99
C PRO A 62 -2.97 -17.16 4.55
N GLU A 63 -4.06 -17.91 4.73
CA GLU A 63 -4.05 -19.29 5.27
C GLU A 63 -3.23 -20.30 4.43
N GLN A 64 -2.91 -19.98 3.18
CA GLN A 64 -2.03 -20.79 2.34
C GLN A 64 -0.76 -20.02 2.01
N HIS A 65 0.33 -20.33 2.72
CA HIS A 65 1.66 -19.84 2.41
C HIS A 65 2.71 -20.93 2.67
N GLY A 66 3.31 -21.47 1.61
CA GLY A 66 4.45 -22.39 1.71
C GLY A 66 4.10 -23.82 2.11
N ALA A 67 5.09 -24.50 2.72
CA ALA A 67 5.02 -25.92 3.12
C ALA A 67 4.42 -26.13 4.53
N SER A 68 4.40 -25.08 5.36
CA SER A 68 3.72 -25.06 6.64
C SER A 68 2.26 -24.65 6.44
N SER A 69 1.33 -25.21 7.21
CA SER A 69 -0.06 -24.75 7.16
C SER A 69 -0.11 -23.29 7.64
N GLY A 70 -0.70 -22.37 6.87
CA GLY A 70 -0.76 -20.95 7.28
C GLY A 70 -1.48 -20.73 8.62
N SER A 71 -2.25 -21.71 9.11
CA SER A 71 -2.81 -21.73 10.47
C SER A 71 -1.73 -21.75 11.56
N GLU A 72 -0.64 -22.50 11.35
CA GLU A 72 0.46 -22.59 12.33
C GLU A 72 1.19 -21.24 12.45
N LEU A 73 1.44 -20.59 11.31
CA LEU A 73 2.05 -19.26 11.30
C LEU A 73 1.14 -18.22 11.98
N VAL A 74 -0.18 -18.28 11.74
CA VAL A 74 -1.14 -17.40 12.42
C VAL A 74 -1.09 -17.60 13.93
N ASP A 75 -1.12 -18.84 14.41
CA ASP A 75 -1.06 -19.14 15.85
C ASP A 75 0.25 -18.63 16.47
N GLN A 76 1.38 -18.81 15.80
CA GLN A 76 2.67 -18.30 16.26
C GLN A 76 2.71 -16.77 16.30
N VAL A 77 2.19 -16.09 15.26
CA VAL A 77 2.05 -14.62 15.25
C VAL A 77 1.19 -14.14 16.42
N LEU A 78 0.05 -14.79 16.68
CA LEU A 78 -0.84 -14.43 17.77
C LEU A 78 -0.25 -14.74 19.16
N SER A 79 0.68 -15.68 19.24
CA SER A 79 1.49 -15.93 20.44
C SER A 79 2.63 -14.90 20.64
N LEU A 80 2.72 -13.89 19.75
CA LEU A 80 3.76 -12.87 19.71
C LEU A 80 5.16 -13.46 19.45
N ASP A 81 5.22 -14.57 18.72
CA ASP A 81 6.49 -15.11 18.28
C ASP A 81 7.18 -14.18 17.28
N GLN A 82 8.44 -13.89 17.57
CA GLN A 82 9.22 -12.85 16.93
C GLN A 82 9.61 -13.22 15.48
N ASP A 83 9.95 -14.50 15.27
CA ASP A 83 10.35 -15.01 13.97
C ASP A 83 9.12 -15.17 13.06
N ALA A 84 8.01 -15.65 13.62
CA ALA A 84 6.72 -15.75 12.93
C ALA A 84 6.18 -14.38 12.50
N MET A 85 6.27 -13.36 13.35
CA MET A 85 5.91 -11.99 12.98
C MET A 85 6.79 -11.47 11.84
N THR A 86 8.09 -11.72 11.90
CA THR A 86 9.03 -11.34 10.83
C THR A 86 8.69 -12.04 9.51
N GLU A 87 8.41 -13.34 9.55
CA GLU A 87 7.97 -14.12 8.40
C GLU A 87 6.65 -13.58 7.82
N ALA A 88 5.67 -13.29 8.67
CA ALA A 88 4.40 -12.67 8.28
C ALA A 88 4.59 -11.32 7.57
N GLN A 89 5.46 -10.46 8.09
CA GLN A 89 5.80 -9.18 7.44
C GLN A 89 6.35 -9.41 6.02
N LEU A 90 7.29 -10.33 5.87
CA LEU A 90 7.91 -10.63 4.58
C LEU A 90 6.91 -11.22 3.58
N ILE A 91 6.04 -12.13 4.03
CA ILE A 91 4.97 -12.70 3.22
C ILE A 91 4.07 -11.61 2.66
N LEU A 92 3.54 -10.74 3.54
CA LEU A 92 2.63 -9.68 3.16
C LEU A 92 3.31 -8.65 2.24
N ALA A 93 4.56 -8.28 2.53
CA ALA A 93 5.31 -7.33 1.71
C ALA A 93 5.69 -7.89 0.33
N ASN A 94 6.02 -9.18 0.24
CA ASN A 94 6.27 -9.83 -1.06
C ASN A 94 5.00 -9.88 -1.90
N GLU A 95 3.86 -10.19 -1.28
CA GLU A 95 2.57 -10.17 -1.98
C GLU A 95 2.22 -8.74 -2.44
N ALA A 96 2.38 -7.73 -1.59
CA ALA A 96 2.18 -6.33 -1.96
C ALA A 96 3.02 -5.91 -3.17
N ASN A 97 4.27 -6.39 -3.26
CA ASN A 97 5.16 -6.10 -4.38
C ASN A 97 4.60 -6.58 -5.74
N LYS A 98 3.98 -7.76 -5.78
CA LYS A 98 3.31 -8.27 -6.99
C LYS A 98 2.17 -7.35 -7.42
N TRP A 99 1.38 -6.86 -6.45
CA TRP A 99 0.28 -5.94 -6.73
C TRP A 99 0.74 -4.54 -7.14
N TYR A 100 1.88 -4.05 -6.65
CA TYR A 100 2.48 -2.81 -7.17
C TYR A 100 2.93 -2.96 -8.62
N GLN A 101 3.49 -4.12 -9.00
CA GLN A 101 3.85 -4.41 -10.39
C GLN A 101 2.60 -4.45 -11.28
N GLU A 102 1.54 -5.13 -10.83
CA GLU A 102 0.27 -5.19 -11.54
C GLU A 102 -0.36 -3.80 -11.72
N ALA A 103 -0.40 -3.00 -10.64
CA ALA A 103 -0.96 -1.64 -10.69
C ALA A 103 -0.26 -0.77 -11.72
N ALA A 104 1.06 -0.93 -11.89
CA ALA A 104 1.87 -0.08 -12.77
C ALA A 104 1.43 -0.12 -14.25
N PHE A 105 0.84 -1.23 -14.70
CA PHE A 105 0.38 -1.39 -16.09
C PHE A 105 -0.80 -0.50 -16.47
N ASP A 106 -1.59 -0.04 -15.49
CA ASP A 106 -2.83 0.70 -15.73
C ASP A 106 -2.79 2.15 -15.20
N ILE A 107 -1.67 2.62 -14.64
CA ILE A 107 -1.55 4.00 -14.13
C ILE A 107 -1.73 5.05 -15.25
N ASP A 108 -1.31 4.74 -16.47
CA ASP A 108 -1.48 5.63 -17.63
C ASP A 108 -2.96 5.83 -18.03
N ALA A 109 -3.86 4.94 -17.61
CA ALA A 109 -5.27 5.02 -17.94
C ALA A 109 -5.99 6.18 -17.22
N PHE A 110 -5.50 6.60 -16.06
CA PHE A 110 -6.10 7.69 -15.27
C PHE A 110 -5.94 9.06 -15.96
N HIS A 111 -6.91 9.95 -15.72
CA HIS A 111 -6.88 11.33 -16.19
C HIS A 111 -5.57 12.04 -15.81
N PRO A 112 -4.95 12.85 -16.69
CA PRO A 112 -3.66 13.51 -16.42
C PRO A 112 -3.59 14.27 -15.09
N ASP A 113 -4.69 14.92 -14.69
CA ASP A 113 -4.75 15.70 -13.45
C ASP A 113 -4.62 14.84 -12.18
N SER A 114 -5.15 13.62 -12.19
CA SER A 114 -5.08 12.67 -11.07
C SER A 114 -3.89 11.71 -11.18
N ARG A 115 -3.45 11.41 -12.41
CA ARG A 115 -2.36 10.46 -12.70
C ARG A 115 -1.09 10.77 -11.93
N LEU A 116 -0.70 12.03 -11.85
CA LEU A 116 0.51 12.43 -11.12
C LEU A 116 0.43 12.06 -9.63
N ALA A 117 -0.73 12.26 -9.00
CA ALA A 117 -0.92 11.91 -7.59
C ALA A 117 -0.92 10.38 -7.40
N ILE A 118 -1.53 9.64 -8.32
CA ILE A 118 -1.55 8.16 -8.31
C ILE A 118 -0.13 7.60 -8.48
N GLN A 119 0.64 8.13 -9.44
CA GLN A 119 2.06 7.80 -9.62
C GLN A 119 2.86 8.09 -8.35
N ALA A 120 2.59 9.22 -7.70
CA ALA A 120 3.28 9.58 -6.48
C ALA A 120 2.97 8.61 -5.34
N CYS A 121 1.70 8.28 -5.15
CA CYS A 121 1.24 7.30 -4.17
C CYS A 121 1.89 5.93 -4.42
N HIS A 122 1.82 5.42 -5.65
CA HIS A 122 2.45 4.16 -6.05
C HIS A 122 3.94 4.13 -5.72
N ARG A 123 4.70 5.16 -6.13
CA ARG A 123 6.16 5.22 -5.90
C ARG A 123 6.52 5.28 -4.42
N LEU A 124 5.83 6.12 -3.65
CA LEU A 124 6.08 6.27 -2.21
C LEU A 124 5.86 4.94 -1.51
N TYR A 125 4.69 4.35 -1.70
CA TYR A 125 4.35 3.13 -0.98
C TYR A 125 5.11 1.90 -1.48
N SER A 126 5.45 1.82 -2.77
CA SER A 126 6.38 0.80 -3.27
C SER A 126 7.74 0.91 -2.56
N ARG A 127 8.27 2.13 -2.39
CA ARG A 127 9.54 2.35 -1.66
C ARG A 127 9.41 1.96 -0.18
N LEU A 128 8.30 2.29 0.47
CA LEU A 128 8.04 1.84 1.84
C LEU A 128 8.05 0.31 1.92
N ASN A 129 7.37 -0.35 0.99
CA ASN A 129 7.33 -1.81 0.92
C ASN A 129 8.74 -2.42 0.69
N THR A 130 9.56 -1.80 -0.16
CA THR A 130 10.96 -2.21 -0.34
C THR A 130 11.78 -2.06 0.95
N LYS A 131 11.54 -1.02 1.75
CA LYS A 131 12.21 -0.88 3.05
C LYS A 131 11.83 -2.02 4.00
N ILE A 132 10.54 -2.34 4.10
CA ILE A 132 10.06 -3.48 4.90
C ILE A 132 10.73 -4.79 4.45
N LEU A 133 10.83 -5.03 3.14
CA LEU A 133 11.52 -6.21 2.61
C LEU A 133 13.03 -6.25 2.91
N SER A 134 13.68 -5.08 2.98
CA SER A 134 15.13 -4.98 3.17
C SER A 134 15.54 -5.03 4.65
N ASN A 135 14.64 -4.58 5.53
CA ASN A 135 14.87 -4.47 6.96
C ASN A 135 13.56 -4.79 7.71
N PRO A 136 13.09 -6.05 7.71
CA PRO A 136 11.93 -6.40 8.50
C PRO A 136 12.26 -6.19 9.98
N SER A 137 11.42 -5.42 10.66
CA SER A 137 11.61 -5.07 12.07
C SER A 137 10.28 -5.18 12.78
N THR A 138 10.30 -5.84 13.92
CA THR A 138 9.16 -5.95 14.84
C THR A 138 9.26 -4.99 16.02
N THR A 139 10.41 -4.31 16.16
CA THR A 139 10.62 -3.33 17.22
C THR A 139 10.29 -1.93 16.74
N ASP A 140 10.62 -1.62 15.48
CA ASP A 140 10.43 -0.30 14.90
C ASP A 140 9.34 -0.30 13.85
N ARG A 141 8.46 0.70 13.91
CA ARG A 141 7.45 0.93 12.88
C ARG A 141 8.06 1.67 11.71
N GLU A 142 8.30 0.94 10.62
CA GLU A 142 8.87 1.51 9.40
C GLU A 142 7.98 2.62 8.82
N SER A 143 8.57 3.80 8.62
CA SER A 143 7.89 4.94 8.01
C SER A 143 8.81 5.67 7.05
N LEU A 144 8.24 6.25 5.99
CA LEU A 144 9.03 7.12 5.12
C LEU A 144 9.30 8.44 5.85
N THR A 145 10.55 8.89 5.75
CA THR A 145 10.94 10.20 6.25
C THR A 145 10.19 11.31 5.51
N MET A 146 10.07 12.49 6.13
CA MET A 146 9.44 13.67 5.50
C MET A 146 10.09 14.03 4.15
N PHE A 147 11.40 13.83 4.02
CA PHE A 147 12.13 14.11 2.79
C PHE A 147 11.78 13.14 1.64
N GLU A 148 11.60 11.86 1.97
CA GLU A 148 11.16 10.86 0.98
C GLU A 148 9.74 11.12 0.52
N LYS A 149 8.84 11.49 1.44
CA LYS A 149 7.47 11.92 1.13
C LYS A 149 7.45 13.14 0.21
N LEU A 150 8.36 14.10 0.44
CA LEU A 150 8.48 15.30 -0.40
C LEU A 150 9.02 14.98 -1.80
N SER A 151 10.01 14.09 -1.92
CA SER A 151 10.76 13.81 -3.17
C SER A 151 9.92 13.38 -4.38
N VAL A 152 8.66 13.01 -4.16
CA VAL A 152 7.77 12.47 -5.19
C VAL A 152 6.80 13.52 -5.76
N LEU A 153 6.80 14.74 -5.21
CA LEU A 153 6.05 15.86 -5.76
C LEU A 153 6.89 16.58 -6.84
N PRO A 154 6.28 17.01 -7.98
CA PRO A 154 7.01 17.82 -8.96
C PRO A 154 7.40 19.17 -8.36
N MET A 155 8.52 19.73 -8.85
CA MET A 155 9.11 20.96 -8.31
C MET A 155 8.11 22.13 -8.20
N SER A 156 7.14 22.18 -9.11
CA SER A 156 6.08 23.19 -9.19
C SER A 156 5.05 23.15 -8.05
N LYS A 157 5.00 22.08 -7.25
CA LYS A 157 4.07 21.94 -6.12
C LYS A 157 4.71 22.09 -4.74
N TYR A 158 6.05 22.13 -4.62
CA TYR A 158 6.71 22.37 -3.33
C TYR A 158 6.34 23.71 -2.70
N TRP A 159 6.00 24.72 -3.51
CA TRP A 159 5.60 26.04 -3.02
C TRP A 159 4.11 26.16 -2.69
N ARG A 160 3.25 25.26 -3.21
CA ARG A 160 1.80 25.34 -2.97
C ARG A 160 1.40 24.88 -1.56
N LEU A 161 2.12 23.91 -0.98
CA LEU A 161 1.86 23.40 0.37
C LEU A 161 2.22 24.42 1.48
N PRO A 162 3.41 25.07 1.45
CA PRO A 162 3.72 26.16 2.37
C PRO A 162 2.82 27.39 2.17
N ALA A 163 2.47 27.73 0.92
CA ALA A 163 1.61 28.87 0.64
C ALA A 163 0.20 28.68 1.20
N ALA A 164 -0.40 27.49 1.09
CA ALA A 164 -1.70 27.19 1.69
C ALA A 164 -1.68 27.30 3.23
N LEU A 165 -0.61 26.82 3.87
CA LEU A 165 -0.39 26.92 5.32
C LEU A 165 -0.18 28.36 5.82
N VAL A 166 0.28 29.26 4.96
CA VAL A 166 0.52 30.68 5.28
C VAL A 166 -0.70 31.55 4.93
N LEU A 167 -1.50 31.16 3.93
CA LEU A 167 -2.70 31.89 3.48
C LEU A 167 -3.97 31.57 4.30
N GLU A 168 -3.99 30.50 5.08
CA GLU A 168 -5.08 30.18 6.04
C GLU A 168 -4.87 30.77 7.45
N ARG A 169 -4.02 31.80 7.59
CA ARG A 169 -3.89 32.63 8.79
C ARG A 169 -4.27 34.08 8.50
#